data_AF-A0A6V8Q828-F1
#
_entry.id   AF-A0A6V8Q828-F1
#
_cell.length_a   1.000
_cell.length_b   1.000
_cell.length_c   1.000
_cell.angle_alpha   90.00
_cell.angle_beta   90.00
_cell.angle_gamma   90.00
#
_symmetry.space_group_name_H-M   'P 1'
#
loop_
_entity.id
_entity.type
_entity.pdbx_description
1 polymer ?
#
loop_
_entity_poly.entity_id
_entity_poly.type
_entity_poly.pdbx_seq_one_letter_code
_entity_poly.pdbx_strand_id
1 'polypeptide(L)'
;MENGRKSIDSLMTEERRFPPPPSIKANAYINTEEQYKEMWEKSIKDPHGFWLEQAKSLSWFKEPTKSLEYIWDTKARKIEHTWFADGKLNVSYNCLDRHLGTPTAKKRALIWQGEAEDAVKNITYEELHKEVCKFAN
;
A
#
# COMPACT_ATOMS: atom_id res chain seq x y z
N MET A 1 42.09 -2.98 4.62
CA MET A 1 41.46 -3.93 5.57
C MET A 1 40.02 -3.46 5.70
N GLU A 2 39.03 -4.10 5.10
CA GLU A 2 38.36 -5.28 5.66
C GLU A 2 37.61 -6.01 4.53
N ASN A 3 37.94 -7.28 4.35
CA ASN A 3 37.45 -8.12 3.26
C ASN A 3 36.15 -8.80 3.73
N GLY A 4 34.99 -8.23 3.39
CA GLY A 4 33.69 -8.77 3.74
C GLY A 4 33.49 -10.14 3.09
N ARG A 5 33.42 -11.21 3.91
CA ARG A 5 33.19 -12.58 3.47
C ARG A 5 31.85 -12.67 2.73
N LYS A 6 31.89 -12.78 1.40
CA LYS A 6 30.75 -13.25 0.60
C LYS A 6 30.51 -14.73 0.95
N SER A 7 29.41 -15.01 1.66
CA SER A 7 29.13 -16.36 2.19
C SER A 7 28.71 -17.38 1.11
N ILE A 8 28.64 -16.99 -0.16
CA ILE A 8 28.38 -17.87 -1.31
C ILE A 8 29.06 -17.24 -2.53
N ASP A 9 30.11 -17.88 -3.06
CA ASP A 9 30.84 -17.36 -4.23
C ASP A 9 30.19 -17.94 -5.50
N SER A 10 29.19 -17.23 -6.03
CA SER A 10 28.64 -17.51 -7.35
C SER A 10 29.58 -16.91 -8.39
N LEU A 11 30.24 -17.76 -9.18
CA LEU A 11 31.22 -17.37 -10.22
C LEU A 11 30.61 -16.56 -11.40
N MET A 12 29.31 -16.27 -11.37
CA MET A 12 28.68 -15.31 -12.28
C MET A 12 28.00 -14.22 -11.46
N THR A 13 28.68 -13.07 -11.36
CA THR A 13 28.03 -11.84 -10.88
C THR A 13 27.30 -11.26 -12.07
N GLU A 14 25.99 -11.49 -12.15
CA GLU A 14 25.18 -10.96 -13.24
C GLU A 14 24.91 -9.47 -13.03
N GLU A 15 25.63 -8.62 -13.78
CA GLU A 15 25.55 -7.15 -13.67
C GLU A 15 24.51 -6.51 -14.60
N ARG A 16 23.79 -7.31 -15.40
CA ARG A 16 22.82 -6.80 -16.37
C ARG A 16 21.74 -5.97 -15.66
N ARG A 17 21.46 -4.79 -16.22
CA ARG A 17 20.36 -3.91 -15.81
C ARG A 17 19.32 -3.89 -16.91
N PHE A 18 18.06 -4.07 -16.52
CA PHE A 18 16.93 -4.03 -17.44
C PHE A 18 16.10 -2.78 -17.13
N PRO A 19 16.24 -1.69 -17.90
CA PRO A 19 15.44 -0.50 -17.67
C PRO A 19 13.96 -0.79 -17.94
N PRO A 20 13.03 -0.12 -17.23
CA PRO A 20 11.61 -0.29 -17.49
C PRO A 20 11.29 0.16 -18.93
N PRO A 21 10.42 -0.57 -19.65
CA PRO A 21 9.94 -0.15 -20.96
C PRO A 21 9.37 1.27 -20.94
N PRO A 22 9.58 2.10 -21.99
CA PRO A 22 9.11 3.49 -22.01
C PRO A 22 7.62 3.64 -21.75
N SER A 23 6.79 2.71 -22.22
CA SER A 23 5.34 2.70 -22.02
C SER A 23 4.94 2.51 -20.56
N ILE A 24 5.69 1.72 -19.79
CA ILE A 24 5.46 1.52 -18.36
C ILE A 24 5.96 2.74 -17.59
N LYS A 25 7.16 3.23 -17.94
CA LYS A 25 7.77 4.42 -17.31
C LYS A 25 6.85 5.64 -17.40
N ALA A 26 6.21 5.87 -18.54
CA ALA A 26 5.32 7.02 -18.76
C ALA A 26 4.06 7.02 -17.86
N ASN A 27 3.58 5.85 -17.44
CA ASN A 27 2.34 5.71 -16.66
C ASN A 27 2.60 5.37 -15.17
N ALA A 28 3.86 5.30 -14.75
CA ALA A 28 4.21 4.96 -13.38
C ALA A 28 4.02 6.16 -12.44
N TYR A 29 3.57 5.89 -11.21
CA TYR A 29 3.46 6.91 -10.16
C TYR A 29 4.82 7.51 -9.77
N ILE A 30 5.89 6.72 -9.91
CA ILE A 30 7.28 7.14 -9.77
C ILE A 30 7.99 6.73 -11.06
N ASN A 31 8.44 7.71 -11.85
CA ASN A 31 8.95 7.46 -13.20
C ASN A 31 10.43 7.80 -13.38
N THR A 32 11.08 8.41 -12.38
CA THR A 32 12.53 8.66 -12.37
C THR A 32 13.18 8.15 -11.09
N GLU A 33 14.49 7.88 -11.18
CA GLU A 33 15.28 7.47 -10.02
C GLU A 33 15.45 8.65 -9.04
N GLU A 34 15.50 9.86 -9.55
CA GLU A 34 15.59 11.09 -8.76
C GLU A 34 14.33 11.29 -7.92
N GLN A 35 13.14 11.11 -8.50
CA GLN A 35 11.87 11.21 -7.77
C GLN A 35 11.78 10.13 -6.67
N TYR A 36 12.20 8.90 -6.99
CA TYR A 36 12.30 7.83 -6.00
C TYR A 36 13.23 8.22 -4.84
N LYS A 37 14.43 8.70 -5.14
CA LYS A 37 15.43 9.10 -4.13
C LYS A 37 14.91 10.23 -3.25
N GLU A 38 14.27 11.23 -3.83
CA GLU A 38 13.67 12.33 -3.07
C GLU A 38 12.59 11.83 -2.10
N MET A 39 11.65 11.00 -2.58
CA MET A 39 10.60 10.42 -1.73
C MET A 39 11.18 9.54 -0.63
N TRP A 40 12.17 8.71 -0.97
CA TRP A 40 12.87 7.86 -0.01
C TRP A 40 13.60 8.69 1.05
N GLU A 41 14.38 9.69 0.64
CA GLU A 41 15.08 10.59 1.56
C GLU A 41 14.11 11.31 2.50
N LYS A 42 12.97 11.79 1.98
CA LYS A 42 11.93 12.41 2.80
C LYS A 42 11.37 11.42 3.84
N SER A 43 11.11 10.18 3.43
CA SER A 43 10.61 9.12 4.34
C SER A 43 11.58 8.79 5.49
N ILE A 44 12.88 8.99 5.28
CA ILE A 44 13.92 8.73 6.29
C ILE A 44 14.21 9.97 7.15
N LYS A 45 14.29 11.16 6.54
CA LYS A 45 14.65 12.42 7.22
C LYS A 45 13.48 13.00 8.02
N ASP A 46 12.26 12.91 7.49
CA ASP A 46 11.02 13.33 8.15
C ASP A 46 9.96 12.22 7.98
N PRO A 47 10.11 11.08 8.68
CA PRO A 47 9.14 10.00 8.61
C PRO A 47 7.76 10.47 9.07
N HIS A 48 7.71 11.41 10.02
CA HIS A 48 6.45 11.84 10.58
C HIS A 48 5.61 12.63 9.58
N GLY A 49 6.19 13.67 8.98
CA GLY A 49 5.53 14.46 7.94
C GLY A 49 5.23 13.63 6.70
N PHE A 50 6.17 12.76 6.29
CA PHE A 50 5.97 11.87 5.13
C PHE A 50 4.75 10.96 5.30
N TRP A 51 4.64 10.23 6.42
CA TRP A 51 3.54 9.29 6.60
C TRP A 51 2.19 9.97 6.84
N LEU A 52 2.16 11.15 7.45
CA LEU A 52 0.93 11.95 7.53
C LEU A 52 0.48 12.46 6.16
N GLU A 53 1.40 12.80 5.27
CA GLU A 53 1.07 13.12 3.87
C GLU A 53 0.48 11.90 3.16
N GLN A 54 1.14 10.73 3.27
CA GLN A 54 0.64 9.50 2.64
C GLN A 54 -0.72 9.06 3.18
N ALA A 55 -0.99 9.30 4.47
CA ALA A 55 -2.28 8.98 5.08
C ALA A 55 -3.46 9.70 4.41
N LYS A 56 -3.25 10.86 3.79
CA LYS A 56 -4.30 11.62 3.07
C LYS A 56 -4.84 10.90 1.83
N SER A 57 -4.16 9.86 1.34
CA SER A 57 -4.66 9.01 0.25
C SER A 57 -5.88 8.16 0.66
N LEU A 58 -6.10 8.00 1.96
CA LEU A 58 -7.25 7.32 2.53
C LEU A 58 -8.32 8.31 2.99
N SER A 59 -9.56 7.86 3.03
CA SER A 59 -10.68 8.61 3.58
C SER A 59 -10.80 8.34 5.08
N TRP A 60 -10.61 9.37 5.87
CA TRP A 60 -10.70 9.32 7.33
C TRP A 60 -11.98 10.02 7.80
N PHE A 61 -12.61 9.48 8.85
CA PHE A 61 -13.64 10.20 9.60
C PHE A 61 -13.01 11.20 10.58
N LYS A 62 -11.80 10.91 11.05
CA LYS A 62 -10.93 11.82 11.78
C LYS A 62 -9.51 11.64 11.27
N GLU A 63 -8.96 12.68 10.66
CA GLU A 63 -7.58 12.65 10.15
C GLU A 63 -6.59 12.49 11.31
N PRO A 64 -5.56 11.63 11.16
CA PRO A 64 -4.54 11.46 12.19
C PRO A 64 -3.60 12.68 12.22
N THR A 65 -3.22 13.11 13.42
CA THR A 65 -2.17 14.12 13.62
C THR A 65 -0.84 13.51 14.01
N LYS A 66 -0.83 12.21 14.35
CA LYS A 66 0.35 11.43 14.70
C LYS A 66 0.55 10.31 13.68
N SER A 67 1.78 10.14 13.18
CA SER A 67 2.10 9.01 12.30
C SER A 67 2.46 7.75 13.09
N LEU A 68 3.73 7.54 13.45
CA LEU A 68 4.21 6.39 14.20
C LEU A 68 4.61 6.80 15.62
N GLU A 69 4.00 6.17 16.61
CA GLU A 69 4.48 6.12 17.99
C GLU A 69 5.00 4.70 18.26
N TYR A 70 6.24 4.56 18.72
CA TYR A 70 6.81 3.23 18.96
C TYR A 70 7.69 3.19 20.21
N ILE A 71 7.78 2.00 20.79
CA ILE A 71 8.72 1.64 21.85
C ILE A 71 9.60 0.52 21.30
N TRP A 72 10.91 0.74 21.32
CA TRP A 72 11.91 -0.26 20.91
C TRP A 72 12.90 -0.51 22.05
N ASP A 73 12.49 -1.31 23.04
CA ASP A 73 13.34 -1.73 24.14
C ASP A 73 13.59 -3.24 24.09
N THR A 74 14.72 -3.62 23.50
CA THR A 74 15.15 -5.01 23.37
C THR A 74 15.59 -5.62 24.69
N LYS A 75 16.04 -4.81 25.66
CA LYS A 75 16.47 -5.29 26.98
C LYS A 75 15.28 -5.64 27.85
N ALA A 76 14.25 -4.79 27.85
CA ALA A 76 13.00 -5.04 28.55
C ALA A 76 12.01 -5.93 27.76
N ARG A 77 12.39 -6.36 26.54
CA ARG A 77 11.53 -7.12 25.60
C ARG A 77 10.21 -6.42 25.30
N LYS A 78 10.21 -5.08 25.32
CA LYS A 78 9.04 -4.25 25.04
C LYS A 78 9.19 -3.64 23.66
N ILE A 79 8.42 -4.18 22.71
CA ILE A 79 8.38 -3.72 21.32
C ILE A 79 6.92 -3.42 20.98
N GLU A 80 6.57 -2.15 20.86
CA GLU A 80 5.21 -1.68 20.59
C GLU A 80 5.26 -0.67 19.44
N HIS A 81 4.31 -0.76 18.51
CA HIS A 81 4.20 0.17 17.39
C HIS A 81 2.73 0.52 17.21
N THR A 82 2.42 1.81 17.24
CA THR A 82 1.08 2.34 17.06
C THR A 82 1.13 3.36 15.92
N TRP A 83 0.42 3.05 14.84
CA TRP A 83 0.29 3.93 13.69
C TRP A 83 -1.04 4.67 13.74
N PHE A 84 -1.02 5.97 13.47
CA PHE A 84 -2.21 6.82 13.32
C PHE A 84 -3.13 6.73 14.54
N ALA A 85 -2.55 6.77 15.75
CA ALA A 85 -3.20 6.47 17.02
C ALA A 85 -4.48 7.29 17.27
N ASP A 86 -4.52 8.53 16.76
CA ASP A 86 -5.63 9.46 16.94
C ASP A 86 -6.55 9.55 15.72
N GLY A 87 -6.25 8.81 14.65
CA GLY A 87 -7.04 8.73 13.42
C GLY A 87 -8.21 7.74 13.55
N LYS A 88 -9.30 8.03 12.83
CA LYS A 88 -10.46 7.14 12.75
C LYS A 88 -10.87 6.92 11.31
N LEU A 89 -10.89 5.67 10.89
CA LEU A 89 -11.39 5.25 9.57
C LEU A 89 -12.21 3.96 9.68
N ASN A 90 -12.90 3.62 8.60
CA ASN A 90 -13.48 2.30 8.41
C ASN A 90 -12.89 1.70 7.11
N VAL A 91 -12.47 0.44 7.20
CA VAL A 91 -11.86 -0.28 6.06
C VAL A 91 -12.88 -0.52 4.94
N SER A 92 -14.09 -0.98 5.26
CA SER A 92 -15.18 -1.15 4.29
C SER A 92 -15.49 0.16 3.60
N TYR A 93 -15.54 1.28 4.34
CA TYR A 93 -15.82 2.58 3.76
C TYR A 93 -14.77 2.98 2.70
N ASN A 94 -13.49 2.74 2.98
CA ASN A 94 -12.42 3.00 2.02
C ASN A 94 -12.40 2.04 0.84
N CYS A 95 -12.82 0.79 1.04
CA CYS A 95 -12.83 -0.22 0.00
C CYS A 95 -14.08 -0.20 -0.86
N LEU A 96 -15.23 0.27 -0.36
CA LEU A 96 -16.54 0.13 -1.01
C LEU A 96 -17.29 1.45 -1.03
N ASP A 97 -17.66 1.96 0.14
CA ASP A 97 -18.64 3.03 0.29
C ASP A 97 -18.21 4.34 -0.39
N ARG A 98 -16.93 4.72 -0.27
CA ARG A 98 -16.40 5.94 -0.91
C ARG A 98 -16.49 5.93 -2.44
N HIS A 99 -16.67 4.75 -3.04
CA HIS A 99 -16.80 4.59 -4.48
C HIS A 99 -18.25 4.68 -4.96
N LEU A 100 -19.23 4.57 -4.05
CA LEU A 100 -20.64 4.71 -4.37
C LEU A 100 -20.97 6.15 -4.82
N GLY A 101 -21.89 6.29 -5.77
CA GLY A 101 -22.24 7.59 -6.37
C GLY A 101 -21.17 8.18 -7.30
N THR A 102 -20.01 7.54 -7.44
CA THR A 102 -18.97 7.93 -8.41
C THR A 102 -19.04 7.07 -9.68
N PRO A 103 -18.34 7.43 -10.77
CA PRO A 103 -18.21 6.56 -11.94
C PRO A 103 -17.62 5.16 -11.61
N THR A 104 -16.92 5.03 -10.49
CA THR A 104 -16.34 3.76 -10.01
C THR A 104 -17.40 2.80 -9.47
N ALA A 105 -18.59 3.27 -9.08
CA ALA A 105 -19.64 2.43 -8.49
C ALA A 105 -20.03 1.23 -9.39
N LYS A 106 -20.08 1.46 -10.71
CA LYS A 106 -20.41 0.44 -11.72
C LYS A 106 -19.17 -0.33 -12.23
N LYS A 107 -17.97 0.01 -11.77
CA LYS A 107 -16.74 -0.71 -12.12
C LYS A 107 -16.76 -2.07 -11.41
N ARG A 108 -16.21 -3.09 -12.07
CA ARG A 108 -15.97 -4.41 -11.46
C ARG A 108 -15.00 -4.24 -10.27
N ALA A 109 -15.47 -4.62 -9.09
CA ALA A 109 -14.70 -4.62 -7.85
C ALA A 109 -14.07 -6.00 -7.59
N LEU A 110 -14.84 -7.06 -7.84
CA LEU A 110 -14.41 -8.44 -7.66
C LEU A 110 -14.71 -9.25 -8.92
N ILE A 111 -13.68 -9.90 -9.45
CA ILE A 111 -13.80 -10.93 -10.48
C ILE A 111 -13.49 -12.24 -9.78
N TRP A 112 -14.52 -13.04 -9.54
CA TRP A 112 -14.38 -14.36 -8.93
C TRP A 112 -14.37 -15.41 -10.03
N GLN A 113 -13.28 -16.18 -10.09
CA GLN A 113 -13.11 -17.31 -11.00
C GLN A 113 -13.26 -18.60 -10.20
N GLY A 114 -14.31 -19.35 -10.47
CA GLY A 114 -14.52 -20.70 -9.95
C GLY A 114 -13.71 -21.75 -10.71
N GLU A 115 -13.83 -23.00 -10.27
CA GLU A 115 -13.10 -24.14 -10.84
C GLU A 115 -13.50 -24.44 -12.29
N ALA A 116 -14.80 -24.43 -12.58
CA ALA A 116 -15.29 -24.56 -13.96
C ALA A 116 -14.95 -23.29 -14.76
N GLU A 117 -14.59 -23.47 -16.03
CA GLU A 117 -14.16 -22.38 -16.91
C GLU A 117 -15.23 -21.28 -17.05
N ASP A 118 -16.50 -21.66 -17.03
CA ASP A 118 -17.66 -20.79 -17.12
C ASP A 118 -18.12 -20.22 -15.76
N ALA A 119 -17.54 -20.67 -14.64
CA ALA A 119 -17.90 -20.21 -13.30
C ALA A 119 -17.27 -18.85 -12.97
N VAL A 120 -17.51 -17.83 -13.80
CA VAL A 120 -17.00 -16.47 -13.61
C VAL A 120 -18.09 -15.54 -13.10
N LYS A 121 -17.88 -14.96 -11.92
CA LYS A 121 -18.76 -13.89 -11.38
C LYS A 121 -18.03 -12.57 -11.39
N ASN A 122 -18.63 -11.59 -12.04
CA ASN A 122 -18.16 -10.21 -12.03
C ASN A 122 -19.09 -9.41 -11.13
N ILE A 123 -18.57 -8.85 -10.05
CA ILE A 123 -19.33 -8.11 -9.05
C ILE A 123 -18.82 -6.67 -9.06
N THR A 124 -19.72 -5.72 -9.30
CA THR A 124 -19.43 -4.28 -9.26
C THR A 124 -19.26 -3.77 -7.83
N TYR A 125 -18.71 -2.57 -7.65
CA TYR A 125 -18.61 -1.94 -6.31
C TYR A 125 -19.99 -1.79 -5.66
N GLU A 126 -21.02 -1.41 -6.42
CA GLU A 126 -22.39 -1.26 -5.91
C GLU A 126 -22.99 -2.60 -5.45
N GLU A 127 -22.82 -3.67 -6.23
CA GLU A 127 -23.29 -5.01 -5.86
C GLU A 127 -22.52 -5.54 -4.65
N LEU A 128 -21.19 -5.39 -4.63
CA LEU A 128 -20.36 -5.84 -3.53
C LEU A 128 -20.70 -5.12 -2.23
N HIS A 129 -20.94 -3.80 -2.29
CA HIS A 129 -21.41 -3.05 -1.14
C HIS A 129 -22.75 -3.59 -0.61
N LYS A 130 -23.72 -3.88 -1.48
CA LYS A 130 -25.01 -4.46 -1.06
C LYS A 130 -24.82 -5.82 -0.36
N GLU A 131 -23.98 -6.70 -0.91
CA GLU A 131 -23.72 -8.02 -0.32
C GLU A 131 -22.99 -7.92 1.03
N VAL A 132 -22.02 -7.01 1.17
CA VAL A 132 -21.33 -6.76 2.44
C VAL A 132 -22.29 -6.18 3.49
N CYS A 133 -23.15 -5.24 3.10
CA CYS A 133 -24.17 -4.68 3.99
C CYS A 133 -25.17 -5.75 4.45
N LYS A 134 -25.60 -6.66 3.56
CA LYS A 134 -26.45 -7.79 3.95
C LYS A 134 -25.77 -8.74 4.93
N PHE A 135 -24.47 -8.99 4.76
CA PHE A 135 -23.69 -9.85 5.65
C PHE A 135 -23.45 -9.21 7.03
N ALA A 136 -23.34 -7.88 7.09
CA ALA A 136 -23.07 -7.15 8.32
C ALA A 136 -24.31 -6.87 9.20
N ASN A 137 -25.52 -6.94 8.63
CA ASN A 137 -26.80 -6.74 9.32
C ASN A 137 -27.33 -8.05 9.93
#